data_AF-A0A956HQW8-F1
#
_entry.id   AF-A0A956HQW8-F1
#
_cell.length_a   1.000
_cell.length_b   1.000
_cell.length_c   1.000
_cell.angle_alpha   90.00
_cell.angle_beta   90.00
_cell.angle_gamma   90.00
#
_symmetry.space_group_name_H-M   'P 1'
#
loop_
_entity.id
_entity.type
_entity.pdbx_description
1 polymer ?
#
loop_
_entity_poly.entity_id
_entity_poly.type
_entity_poly.pdbx_seq_one_letter_code
_entity_poly.pdbx_strand_id
1 'polypeptide(L)'
;ALPDLRGRVPIHQGHGPGLSDYRLGQKSGAENVTLTVAQLPSHNHSVGGSESGATKGPENAVPGTPGAYSPSADVQMAASMIGNTGGNQGHPNLQPYTVVNFIIAVQGIFPSRG
;
A
#
# COMPACT_ATOMS: atom_id res chain seq x y z
N ALA A 1 13.01 12.51 30.19
CA ALA A 1 11.64 12.97 29.90
C ALA A 1 10.70 11.77 29.90
N LEU A 2 9.43 11.93 30.31
CA LEU A 2 8.44 10.85 30.29
C LEU A 2 7.97 10.57 28.84
N PRO A 3 7.73 9.31 28.44
CA PRO A 3 7.12 9.00 27.15
C PRO A 3 5.68 9.53 27.05
N ASP A 4 5.35 10.18 25.94
CA ASP A 4 3.97 10.59 25.62
C ASP A 4 3.25 9.44 24.89
N LEU A 5 2.34 8.76 25.60
CA LEU A 5 1.62 7.58 25.11
C LEU A 5 0.21 7.90 24.55
N ARG A 6 -0.19 9.17 24.49
CA ARG A 6 -1.50 9.55 23.94
C ARG A 6 -1.55 9.23 22.45
N GLY A 7 -2.56 8.47 22.03
CA GLY A 7 -2.72 8.04 20.63
C GLY A 7 -1.64 7.07 20.15
N ARG A 8 -1.02 6.29 21.04
CA ARG A 8 0.08 5.38 20.68
C ARG A 8 -0.13 3.98 21.22
N VAL A 9 0.43 3.02 20.49
CA VAL A 9 0.56 1.62 20.92
C VAL A 9 1.99 1.42 21.46
N PRO A 10 2.17 1.07 22.74
CA PRO A 10 3.49 0.75 23.29
C PRO A 10 4.03 -0.55 22.69
N ILE A 11 5.34 -0.61 22.49
CA ILE A 11 6.08 -1.83 22.10
C ILE A 11 7.26 -2.03 23.04
N HIS A 12 7.77 -3.26 23.12
CA HIS A 12 8.96 -3.56 23.93
C HIS A 12 10.21 -2.87 23.36
N GLN A 13 11.05 -2.38 24.27
CA GLN A 13 12.39 -1.88 23.92
C GLN A 13 13.33 -3.04 23.56
N GLY A 14 14.40 -2.71 22.85
CA GLY A 14 15.56 -3.58 22.62
C GLY A 14 15.70 -4.03 21.18
N HIS A 15 16.59 -4.99 20.99
CA HIS A 15 16.97 -5.54 19.70
C HIS A 15 16.75 -7.06 19.70
N GLY A 16 15.69 -7.50 19.03
CA GLY A 16 15.46 -8.91 18.75
C GLY A 16 16.18 -9.35 17.48
N PRO A 17 16.61 -10.62 17.35
CA PRO A 17 17.21 -11.13 16.12
C PRO A 17 16.29 -10.93 14.91
N GLY A 18 16.78 -10.23 13.88
CA GLY A 18 15.99 -9.91 12.68
C GLY A 18 14.94 -8.81 12.83
N LEU A 19 14.87 -8.16 14.01
CA LEU A 19 13.96 -7.04 14.27
C LEU A 19 14.70 -5.71 14.32
N SER A 20 13.94 -4.62 14.15
CA SER A 20 14.44 -3.26 14.37
C SER A 20 14.83 -3.04 15.84
N ASP A 21 15.85 -2.23 16.08
CA ASP A 21 16.21 -1.75 17.42
C ASP A 21 15.25 -0.64 17.86
N TYR A 22 14.66 -0.78 19.05
CA TYR A 22 13.75 0.20 19.63
C TYR A 22 14.28 0.72 20.96
N ARG A 23 14.60 2.01 21.01
CA ARG A 23 15.01 2.70 22.23
C ARG A 23 13.80 3.16 23.04
N LEU A 24 13.95 3.22 24.36
CA LEU A 24 12.91 3.79 25.22
C LEU A 24 12.54 5.22 24.80
N GLY A 25 11.23 5.48 24.69
CA GLY A 25 10.70 6.78 24.28
C GLY A 25 10.80 7.09 22.79
N GLN A 26 11.35 6.17 21.97
CA GLN A 26 11.36 6.30 20.52
C GLN A 26 9.91 6.29 19.99
N LYS A 27 9.63 7.21 19.06
CA LYS A 27 8.35 7.30 18.35
C LYS A 27 8.54 6.80 16.93
N SER A 28 7.62 5.95 16.47
CA SER A 28 7.61 5.41 15.11
C SER A 28 6.17 5.08 14.68
N GLY A 29 6.00 4.66 13.43
CA GLY A 29 4.72 4.28 12.83
C GLY A 29 3.97 5.43 12.17
N ALA A 30 2.88 5.07 11.48
CA ALA A 30 1.96 5.98 10.82
C ALA A 30 0.54 5.43 10.94
N GLU A 31 -0.45 6.29 11.23
CA GLU A 31 -1.86 5.92 11.37
C GLU A 31 -2.55 5.70 10.01
N ASN A 32 -2.02 6.31 8.94
CA ASN A 32 -2.50 6.16 7.58
C ASN A 32 -1.32 5.99 6.63
N VAL A 33 -1.42 5.07 5.69
CA VAL A 33 -0.42 4.82 4.65
C VAL A 33 -1.06 5.00 3.29
N THR A 34 -0.38 5.72 2.41
CA THR A 34 -0.79 5.86 1.01
C THR A 34 -0.15 4.78 0.16
N LEU A 35 -0.98 4.03 -0.57
CA LEU A 35 -0.50 3.04 -1.53
C LEU A 35 0.05 3.74 -2.77
N THR A 36 1.34 3.54 -2.99
CA THR A 36 2.06 4.00 -4.19
C THR A 36 2.05 2.91 -5.26
N VAL A 37 2.30 3.28 -6.52
CA VAL A 37 2.41 2.32 -7.63
C VAL A 37 3.50 1.27 -7.35
N ALA A 38 4.60 1.65 -6.66
CA ALA A 38 5.67 0.73 -6.29
C ALA A 38 5.26 -0.36 -5.27
N GLN A 39 4.12 -0.17 -4.59
CA GLN A 39 3.56 -1.14 -3.64
C GLN A 39 2.46 -2.00 -4.27
N LEU A 40 2.15 -1.83 -5.55
CA LEU A 40 1.22 -2.67 -6.29
C LEU A 40 1.98 -3.83 -6.97
N PRO A 41 1.41 -5.05 -6.99
CA PRO A 41 1.96 -6.12 -7.80
C PRO A 41 2.09 -5.73 -9.27
N SER A 42 3.18 -6.17 -9.91
CA SER A 42 3.37 -6.00 -11.34
C SER A 42 2.22 -6.68 -12.10
N HIS A 43 1.52 -5.90 -12.91
CA HIS A 43 0.47 -6.36 -13.81
C HIS A 43 0.60 -5.63 -15.14
N ASN A 44 0.04 -6.20 -16.20
CA ASN A 44 0.06 -5.61 -17.53
C ASN A 44 -1.30 -5.82 -18.21
N HIS A 45 -1.70 -4.86 -19.03
CA HIS A 45 -2.84 -4.98 -19.93
C HIS A 45 -2.31 -5.11 -21.35
N SER A 46 -2.18 -6.34 -21.85
CA SER A 46 -1.88 -6.56 -23.27
C SER A 46 -3.14 -6.34 -24.09
N VAL A 47 -3.08 -5.39 -25.02
CA VAL A 47 -4.13 -5.19 -26.02
C VAL A 47 -3.63 -5.75 -27.35
N GLY A 48 -4.36 -6.70 -27.91
CA GLY A 48 -4.16 -7.21 -29.26
C GLY A 48 -5.21 -6.63 -30.22
N GLY A 49 -4.84 -6.51 -31.50
CA GLY A 49 -5.76 -6.19 -32.59
C GLY A 49 -5.71 -7.27 -33.67
N SER A 50 -6.72 -7.32 -34.54
CA SER A 50 -6.78 -8.25 -35.67
C SER A 50 -6.89 -7.50 -37.00
N GLU A 51 -6.18 -7.98 -38.02
CA GLU A 51 -6.34 -7.52 -39.40
C GLU A 51 -7.68 -7.97 -40.00
N SER A 52 -8.27 -9.04 -39.44
CA SER A 52 -9.61 -9.48 -39.81
C SER A 52 -10.65 -8.60 -39.11
N GLY A 53 -11.80 -8.38 -39.75
CA GLY A 53 -12.88 -7.62 -39.14
C GLY A 53 -13.34 -8.20 -37.80
N ALA A 54 -13.69 -7.33 -36.86
CA ALA A 54 -14.19 -7.73 -35.55
C ALA A 54 -15.48 -8.55 -35.67
N THR A 55 -15.55 -9.65 -34.92
CA THR A 55 -16.81 -10.35 -34.67
C THR A 55 -17.58 -9.62 -33.57
N LYS A 56 -18.92 -9.58 -33.65
CA LYS A 56 -19.78 -8.96 -32.63
C LYS A 56 -19.93 -9.80 -31.35
N GLY A 57 -19.05 -10.79 -31.15
CA GLY A 57 -19.11 -11.72 -30.02
C GLY A 57 -18.27 -11.22 -28.84
N PRO A 58 -18.68 -11.46 -27.59
CA PRO A 58 -17.92 -11.05 -26.42
C PRO A 58 -16.75 -12.00 -26.07
N GLU A 59 -16.74 -13.23 -26.60
CA GLU A 59 -15.73 -14.24 -26.28
C GLU A 59 -14.64 -14.31 -27.35
N ASN A 60 -13.37 -14.27 -26.91
CA ASN A 60 -12.16 -14.36 -27.77
C ASN A 60 -12.12 -13.41 -28.97
N ALA A 61 -12.92 -12.34 -28.94
CA ALA A 61 -12.89 -11.29 -29.94
C ALA A 61 -11.91 -10.20 -29.53
N VAL A 62 -11.15 -9.70 -30.50
CA VAL A 62 -10.31 -8.51 -30.36
C VAL A 62 -10.84 -7.41 -31.29
N PRO A 63 -10.57 -6.13 -31.00
CA PRO A 63 -10.79 -5.07 -31.96
C PRO A 63 -10.15 -5.42 -33.31
N GLY A 64 -10.91 -5.27 -34.40
CA GLY A 64 -10.47 -5.64 -35.73
C GLY A 64 -11.27 -4.89 -36.78
N THR A 65 -10.57 -4.33 -37.76
CA THR A 65 -11.17 -3.65 -38.91
C THR A 65 -10.22 -3.86 -40.07
N PRO A 66 -10.66 -4.43 -41.20
CA PRO A 66 -9.77 -4.72 -42.33
C PRO A 66 -9.00 -3.48 -42.76
N GLY A 67 -7.67 -3.58 -42.77
CA GLY A 67 -6.77 -2.48 -43.14
C GLY A 67 -6.53 -1.42 -42.05
N ALA A 68 -7.10 -1.54 -40.85
CA ALA A 68 -6.88 -0.58 -39.75
C ALA A 68 -5.85 -1.04 -38.71
N TYR A 69 -5.59 -2.35 -38.60
CA TYR A 69 -4.64 -2.94 -37.67
C TYR A 69 -3.64 -3.82 -38.43
N SER A 70 -2.39 -3.85 -37.99
CA SER A 70 -1.25 -4.61 -38.56
C SER A 70 -0.56 -5.40 -37.44
N PRO A 71 0.04 -6.58 -37.72
CA PRO A 71 0.86 -7.32 -36.76
C PRO A 71 2.19 -6.61 -36.48
N SER A 72 2.56 -5.63 -37.30
CA SER A 72 3.73 -4.78 -37.07
C SER A 72 3.30 -3.49 -36.40
N ALA A 73 4.02 -3.10 -35.35
CA ALA A 73 3.75 -1.85 -34.64
C ALA A 73 4.22 -0.67 -35.50
N ASP A 74 3.28 0.00 -36.15
CA ASP A 74 3.57 1.15 -37.02
C ASP A 74 3.36 2.49 -36.31
N VAL A 75 2.45 2.57 -35.34
CA VAL A 75 2.12 3.78 -34.54
C VAL A 75 1.66 3.38 -33.13
N GLN A 76 1.98 4.20 -32.12
CA GLN A 76 1.46 4.02 -30.77
C GLN A 76 -0.06 4.26 -30.71
N MET A 77 -0.81 3.32 -30.15
CA MET A 77 -2.26 3.46 -29.91
C MET A 77 -2.57 4.64 -28.99
N ALA A 78 -3.79 5.19 -29.10
CA ALA A 78 -4.23 6.31 -28.25
C ALA A 78 -4.05 5.99 -26.76
N ALA A 79 -3.45 6.92 -26.01
CA ALA A 79 -3.10 6.71 -24.60
C ALA A 79 -4.30 6.40 -23.69
N SER A 80 -5.53 6.77 -24.10
CA SER A 80 -6.77 6.47 -23.37
C SER A 80 -7.26 5.03 -23.51
N MET A 81 -6.64 4.20 -24.36
CA MET A 81 -7.01 2.79 -24.55
C MET A 81 -6.68 1.93 -23.30
N ILE A 82 -5.71 2.36 -22.48
CA ILE A 82 -5.35 1.72 -21.22
C ILE A 82 -5.46 2.79 -20.12
N GLY A 83 -6.10 2.45 -19.00
CA GLY A 83 -6.30 3.37 -17.90
C GLY A 83 -5.03 3.62 -17.07
N ASN A 84 -5.09 4.63 -16.21
CA ASN A 84 -4.02 4.92 -15.25
C ASN A 84 -3.86 3.80 -14.21
N THR A 85 -2.61 3.47 -13.87
CA THR A 85 -2.27 2.50 -12.81
C THR A 85 -2.17 3.20 -11.45
N GLY A 86 -2.86 2.64 -10.45
CA GLY A 86 -2.88 3.16 -9.09
C GLY A 86 -3.77 4.40 -8.93
N GLY A 87 -4.09 4.72 -7.67
CA GLY A 87 -4.94 5.88 -7.33
C GLY A 87 -4.36 6.76 -6.23
N ASN A 88 -3.17 6.43 -5.73
CA ASN A 88 -2.51 7.11 -4.60
C ASN A 88 -3.44 7.32 -3.40
N GLN A 89 -4.31 6.32 -3.15
CA GLN A 89 -5.31 6.38 -2.08
C GLN A 89 -4.70 5.91 -0.76
N GLY A 90 -5.04 6.62 0.31
CA GLY A 90 -4.69 6.26 1.68
C GLY A 90 -5.59 5.16 2.23
N HIS A 91 -5.04 4.32 3.10
CA HIS A 91 -5.83 3.47 3.97
C HIS A 91 -5.36 3.59 5.42
N PRO A 92 -6.26 3.40 6.40
CA PRO A 92 -5.86 3.35 7.79
C PRO A 92 -4.88 2.19 8.00
N ASN A 93 -3.81 2.47 8.73
CA ASN A 93 -2.82 1.50 9.19
C ASN A 93 -2.97 1.30 10.70
N LEU A 94 -4.21 1.01 11.10
CA LEU A 94 -4.61 0.82 12.49
C LEU A 94 -5.17 -0.60 12.61
N GLN A 95 -4.52 -1.42 13.45
CA GLN A 95 -5.12 -2.67 13.91
C GLN A 95 -6.35 -2.38 14.78
N PRO A 96 -7.29 -3.32 14.98
CA PRO A 96 -8.34 -3.18 15.98
C PRO A 96 -7.76 -2.81 17.36
N TYR A 97 -8.33 -1.78 17.99
CA TYR A 97 -7.81 -1.25 19.26
C TYR A 97 -8.92 -0.82 20.22
N THR A 98 -8.57 -0.78 21.50
CA THR A 98 -9.37 -0.19 22.56
C THR A 98 -8.56 0.92 23.21
N VAL A 99 -9.19 2.06 23.47
CA VAL A 99 -8.53 3.20 24.11
C VAL A 99 -8.44 2.96 25.61
N VAL A 100 -7.23 3.09 26.16
CA VAL A 100 -6.95 3.01 27.58
C VAL A 100 -6.18 4.23 28.05
N ASN A 101 -6.27 4.55 29.34
CA ASN A 101 -5.51 5.61 29.96
C ASN A 101 -4.19 5.05 30.52
N PHE A 102 -3.06 5.64 30.09
CA PHE A 102 -1.76 5.35 30.68
C PHE A 102 -1.46 6.34 31.80
N ILE A 103 -1.19 5.82 33.00
CA ILE A 103 -0.85 6.61 34.19
C ILE A 103 0.58 6.25 34.59
N ILE A 104 1.43 7.27 34.79
CA ILE A 104 2.83 7.09 35.20
C ILE A 104 3.02 7.80 36.55
N ALA A 105 3.43 7.04 37.57
CA ALA A 105 3.81 7.60 38.86
C ALA A 105 5.15 8.34 38.72
N VAL A 106 5.14 9.65 38.98
CA VAL A 106 6.34 10.51 38.90
C VAL A 106 7.08 10.63 40.23
N GLN A 107 6.42 10.26 41.34
CA GLN A 107 6.93 10.31 42.71
C GLN A 107 6.39 9.12 43.51
N GLY A 108 7.25 8.45 44.27
CA GLY A 108 6.97 7.25 45.08
C GLY A 108 8.22 6.39 45.27
N ILE A 109 8.23 5.46 46.23
CA ILE A 109 9.36 4.52 46.41
C ILE A 109 9.28 3.46 45.32
N PHE A 110 10.17 3.49 44.32
CA PHE A 110 10.20 2.49 43.25
C PHE A 110 11.61 1.96 42.92
N PRO A 111 11.79 0.62 42.83
CA PRO A 111 10.85 -0.41 43.30
C PRO A 111 10.91 -0.53 44.83
N SER A 112 9.80 -0.38 45.56
CA SER A 112 9.73 -0.80 46.96
C SER A 112 9.68 -2.33 47.01
N ARG A 113 10.84 -2.96 47.20
CA ARG A 113 10.95 -4.40 47.41
C ARG A 113 10.59 -4.71 48.87
N GLY A 114 9.56 -5.51 49.07
CA GLY A 114 9.57 -6.52 50.13
C GLY A 114 10.29 -7.75 49.63
#